data_AF-A0A015MF86-F1
#
_entry.id   AF-A0A015MF86-F1
#
_cell.length_a   1.000
_cell.length_b   1.000
_cell.length_c   1.000
_cell.angle_alpha   90.00
_cell.angle_beta   90.00
_cell.angle_gamma   90.00
#
_symmetry.space_group_name_H-M   'P 1'
#
loop_
_entity.id
_entity.type
_entity.pdbx_description
1 polymer ?
#
loop_
_entity_poly.entity_id
_entity_poly.type
_entity_poly.pdbx_seq_one_letter_code
_entity_poly.pdbx_strand_id
1 'polypeptide(L)'
;MPPSKSTKKTRSSLTKIQCKEICVYASKHPGKSQTEIASFFNIQWAKNMDRSTISKILKKKEEFLAIEDNSVYALSKRSRQVKVLQLNEALRIWVGQALSSRMFISDAILKEKAMFFAHGLGLSENTLTFSNGWLMRFKKKNGLRRRKLHGESASAPLETLSQERERLRRILRRYNPNDIYNADETGLFFRMSPNETLAQGPVSRTKKVY
;
A
#
# COMPACT_ATOMS: atom_id res chain seq x y z
N MET A 1 -43.77 -24.60 1.54
CA MET A 1 -42.85 -24.34 0.41
C MET A 1 -41.54 -23.79 0.98
N PRO A 2 -40.37 -24.32 0.63
CA PRO A 2 -39.11 -23.70 1.03
C PRO A 2 -38.94 -22.37 0.30
N PRO A 3 -38.35 -21.33 0.93
CA PRO A 3 -38.13 -20.04 0.28
C PRO A 3 -37.14 -20.21 -0.88
N SER A 4 -37.54 -19.71 -2.05
CA SER A 4 -36.70 -19.60 -3.24
C SER A 4 -35.38 -18.89 -2.88
N LYS A 5 -34.25 -19.59 -3.03
CA LYS A 5 -32.91 -19.04 -2.84
C LYS A 5 -32.74 -17.85 -3.78
N SER A 6 -32.76 -16.61 -3.25
CA SER A 6 -32.46 -15.45 -4.07
C SER A 6 -31.01 -15.54 -4.55
N THR A 7 -30.82 -15.68 -5.85
CA THR A 7 -29.49 -15.66 -6.46
C THR A 7 -28.94 -14.25 -6.27
N LYS A 8 -27.91 -14.10 -5.43
CA LYS A 8 -27.26 -12.81 -5.21
C LYS A 8 -26.75 -12.29 -6.55
N LYS A 9 -27.32 -11.19 -7.04
CA LYS A 9 -26.83 -10.50 -8.25
C LYS A 9 -25.37 -10.08 -8.03
N THR A 10 -24.45 -10.75 -8.70
CA THR A 10 -23.04 -10.37 -8.74
C THR A 10 -22.90 -9.05 -9.50
N ARG A 11 -22.23 -8.06 -8.90
CA ARG A 11 -22.02 -6.75 -9.55
C ARG A 11 -21.15 -6.93 -10.79
N SER A 12 -21.73 -6.68 -11.96
CA SER A 12 -21.02 -6.71 -13.25
C SER A 12 -19.99 -5.58 -13.32
N SER A 13 -18.70 -5.93 -13.34
CA SER A 13 -17.62 -4.94 -13.49
C SER A 13 -17.28 -4.74 -14.96
N LEU A 14 -17.41 -3.50 -15.44
CA LEU A 14 -17.14 -3.09 -16.83
C LEU A 14 -15.80 -2.37 -16.94
N THR A 15 -15.08 -2.58 -18.04
CA THR A 15 -13.90 -1.79 -18.39
C THR A 15 -14.31 -0.43 -18.95
N LYS A 16 -13.38 0.53 -18.99
CA LYS A 16 -13.63 1.83 -19.63
C LYS A 16 -13.92 1.68 -21.13
N ILE A 17 -13.27 0.76 -21.83
CA ILE A 17 -13.58 0.39 -23.23
C ILE A 17 -15.01 -0.12 -23.36
N GLN A 18 -15.46 -1.04 -22.50
CA GLN A 18 -16.84 -1.54 -22.55
C GLN A 18 -17.87 -0.42 -22.34
N CYS A 19 -17.59 0.54 -21.45
CA CYS A 19 -18.43 1.72 -21.31
C CYS A 19 -18.42 2.59 -22.57
N LYS A 20 -17.26 2.78 -23.22
CA LYS A 20 -17.14 3.50 -24.49
C LYS A 20 -17.93 2.81 -25.61
N GLU A 21 -17.83 1.49 -25.74
CA GLU A 21 -18.59 0.68 -26.71
C GLU A 21 -20.10 0.84 -26.53
N ILE A 22 -20.58 0.85 -25.29
CA ILE A 22 -22.00 1.15 -24.97
C ILE A 22 -22.37 2.56 -25.45
N CYS A 23 -21.53 3.56 -25.19
CA CYS A 23 -21.79 4.95 -25.61
C CYS A 23 -21.81 5.11 -27.14
N VAL A 24 -20.91 4.41 -27.84
CA VAL A 24 -20.87 4.38 -29.31
C VAL A 24 -22.12 3.70 -29.85
N TYR A 25 -22.50 2.54 -29.29
CA TYR A 25 -23.70 1.80 -29.70
C TYR A 25 -24.98 2.60 -29.51
N ALA A 26 -25.15 3.25 -28.35
CA ALA A 26 -26.30 4.10 -28.06
C ALA A 26 -26.39 5.31 -29.01
N SER A 27 -25.25 5.86 -29.44
CA SER A 27 -25.21 6.98 -30.40
C SER A 27 -25.61 6.54 -31.81
N LYS A 28 -25.25 5.32 -32.21
CA LYS A 28 -25.62 4.74 -33.51
C LYS A 28 -27.07 4.26 -33.55
N HIS A 29 -27.72 4.08 -32.40
CA HIS A 29 -29.09 3.54 -32.29
C HIS A 29 -29.97 4.40 -31.37
N PRO A 30 -30.33 5.64 -31.77
CA PRO A 30 -31.09 6.56 -30.92
C PRO A 30 -32.49 6.07 -30.54
N GLY A 31 -33.07 5.14 -31.32
CA GLY A 31 -34.39 4.55 -31.05
C GLY A 31 -34.37 3.37 -30.06
N LYS A 32 -33.19 2.86 -29.66
CA LYS A 32 -33.13 1.73 -28.73
C LYS A 32 -33.25 2.19 -27.29
N SER A 33 -34.13 1.52 -26.55
CA SER A 33 -34.28 1.72 -25.11
C SER A 33 -33.03 1.26 -24.37
N GLN A 34 -32.77 1.87 -23.21
CA GLN A 34 -31.64 1.50 -22.34
C GLN A 34 -31.74 0.03 -21.87
N THR A 35 -32.95 -0.52 -21.79
CA THR A 35 -33.22 -1.93 -21.50
C THR A 35 -32.77 -2.84 -22.64
N GLU A 36 -33.05 -2.50 -23.89
CA GLU A 36 -32.60 -3.27 -25.05
C GLU A 36 -31.08 -3.20 -25.22
N ILE A 37 -30.48 -2.03 -24.98
CA ILE A 37 -29.02 -1.87 -24.98
C ILE A 37 -28.39 -2.77 -23.92
N ALA A 38 -28.96 -2.82 -22.70
CA ALA A 38 -28.48 -3.72 -21.66
C ALA A 38 -28.58 -5.19 -22.07
N SER A 39 -29.72 -5.63 -22.62
CA SER A 39 -29.93 -7.00 -23.08
C SER A 39 -28.94 -7.41 -24.18
N PHE A 40 -28.69 -6.53 -25.15
CA PHE A 40 -27.73 -6.77 -26.22
C PHE A 40 -26.33 -7.08 -25.67
N PHE A 41 -25.81 -6.23 -24.79
CA PHE A 41 -24.48 -6.41 -24.23
C PHE A 41 -24.39 -7.48 -23.13
N ASN A 42 -25.51 -7.79 -22.46
CA ASN A 42 -25.57 -8.91 -21.52
C ASN A 42 -25.33 -10.23 -22.24
N ILE A 43 -25.91 -10.41 -23.43
CA ILE A 43 -25.69 -11.56 -24.30
C ILE A 43 -24.24 -11.55 -24.80
N GLN A 44 -23.79 -10.42 -25.35
CA GLN A 44 -22.47 -10.33 -25.98
C GLN A 44 -21.31 -10.60 -25.01
N TRP A 45 -21.41 -10.16 -23.75
CA TRP A 45 -20.32 -10.26 -22.77
C TRP A 45 -20.57 -11.24 -21.63
N ALA A 46 -21.66 -12.03 -21.70
CA ALA A 46 -22.12 -12.88 -20.61
C ALA A 46 -22.16 -12.12 -19.26
N LYS A 47 -22.79 -10.93 -19.27
CA LYS A 47 -22.93 -10.05 -18.09
C LYS A 47 -24.38 -9.89 -17.69
N ASN A 48 -24.61 -9.36 -16.49
CA ASN A 48 -25.92 -9.03 -15.98
C ASN A 48 -25.96 -7.55 -15.60
N MET A 49 -26.16 -6.71 -16.60
CA MET A 49 -26.33 -5.26 -16.51
C MET A 49 -27.81 -4.93 -16.50
N ASP A 50 -28.19 -3.98 -15.65
CA ASP A 50 -29.53 -3.42 -15.58
C ASP A 50 -29.61 -2.10 -16.35
N ARG A 51 -30.84 -1.65 -16.62
CA ARG A 51 -31.12 -0.33 -17.21
C ARG A 51 -30.40 0.79 -16.46
N SER A 52 -30.34 0.71 -15.11
CA SER A 52 -29.71 1.75 -14.28
C SER A 52 -28.19 1.87 -14.53
N THR A 53 -27.51 0.76 -14.83
CA THR A 53 -26.10 0.75 -15.22
C THR A 53 -25.89 1.49 -16.54
N ILE A 54 -26.73 1.22 -17.55
CA ILE A 54 -26.67 1.92 -18.84
C ILE A 54 -26.92 3.42 -18.65
N SER A 55 -27.93 3.81 -17.87
CA SER A 55 -28.20 5.21 -17.56
C SER A 55 -26.98 5.92 -16.93
N LYS A 56 -26.33 5.29 -15.94
CA LYS A 56 -25.11 5.84 -15.30
C LYS A 56 -23.94 5.98 -16.27
N ILE A 57 -23.79 5.04 -17.20
CA ILE A 57 -22.75 5.09 -18.24
C ILE A 57 -23.02 6.24 -19.20
N LEU A 58 -24.25 6.36 -19.69
CA LEU A 58 -24.65 7.41 -20.64
C LEU A 58 -24.60 8.82 -20.03
N LYS A 59 -24.82 8.98 -18.72
CA LYS A 59 -24.59 10.27 -18.03
C LYS A 59 -23.15 10.78 -18.13
N LYS A 60 -22.18 9.88 -18.33
CA LYS A 60 -20.75 10.21 -18.49
C LYS A 60 -20.28 9.92 -19.93
N LYS A 61 -21.19 10.01 -20.90
CA LYS A 61 -20.93 9.64 -22.30
C LYS A 61 -19.69 10.32 -22.87
N GLU A 62 -19.56 11.62 -22.68
CA GLU A 62 -18.43 12.41 -23.16
C GLU A 62 -17.10 11.94 -22.56
N GLU A 63 -17.06 11.68 -21.24
CA GLU A 63 -15.87 11.14 -20.56
C GLU A 63 -15.41 9.80 -21.15
N PHE A 64 -16.34 8.93 -21.55
CA PHE A 64 -16.00 7.63 -22.11
C PHE A 64 -15.60 7.70 -23.59
N LEU A 65 -16.22 8.58 -24.37
CA LEU A 65 -15.89 8.76 -25.78
C LEU A 65 -14.50 9.37 -25.99
N ALA A 66 -14.04 10.22 -25.06
CA ALA A 66 -12.71 10.84 -25.10
C ALA A 66 -11.54 9.89 -24.76
N ILE A 67 -11.80 8.62 -24.43
CA ILE A 67 -10.75 7.65 -24.04
C ILE A 67 -10.09 7.07 -25.29
N GLU A 68 -8.76 7.14 -25.38
CA GLU A 68 -7.98 6.44 -26.41
C GLU A 68 -7.99 4.93 -26.18
N ASP A 69 -8.28 4.17 -27.24
CA ASP A 69 -8.53 2.72 -27.17
C ASP A 69 -7.30 1.90 -26.72
N ASN A 70 -6.09 2.36 -27.07
CA ASN A 70 -4.83 1.69 -26.73
C ASN A 70 -4.25 2.08 -25.36
N SER A 71 -4.92 2.93 -24.60
CA SER A 71 -4.40 3.34 -23.29
C SER A 71 -4.60 2.25 -22.23
N VAL A 72 -3.62 2.05 -21.34
CA VAL A 72 -3.76 1.18 -20.15
C VAL A 72 -4.99 1.59 -19.29
N TYR A 73 -5.39 2.85 -19.38
CA TYR A 73 -6.59 3.39 -18.77
C TYR A 73 -7.89 2.80 -19.35
N ALA A 74 -7.92 2.52 -20.66
CA ALA A 74 -9.06 1.99 -21.38
C ALA A 74 -9.42 0.55 -20.94
N LEU A 75 -8.42 -0.28 -20.66
CA LEU A 75 -8.58 -1.63 -20.12
C LEU A 75 -8.94 -1.65 -18.62
N SER A 76 -8.78 -0.52 -17.92
CA SER A 76 -9.04 -0.46 -16.50
C SER A 76 -10.54 -0.51 -16.18
N LYS A 77 -10.90 -1.25 -15.12
CA LYS A 77 -12.26 -1.26 -14.54
C LYS A 77 -12.48 -0.14 -13.53
N ARG A 78 -11.43 0.62 -13.18
CA ARG A 78 -11.48 1.73 -12.22
C ARG A 78 -10.62 2.89 -12.71
N SER A 79 -11.16 4.10 -12.67
CA SER A 79 -10.33 5.29 -12.83
C SER A 79 -9.48 5.42 -11.57
N ARG A 80 -8.18 5.15 -11.66
CA ARG A 80 -7.21 5.69 -10.70
C ARG A 80 -6.87 7.08 -11.21
N GLN A 81 -7.30 8.12 -10.50
CA GLN A 81 -6.91 9.48 -10.83
C GLN A 81 -5.38 9.55 -10.92
N VAL A 82 -4.85 10.16 -11.98
CA VAL A 82 -3.39 10.30 -12.22
C VAL A 82 -2.67 10.86 -10.99
N LYS A 83 -3.30 11.83 -10.32
CA LYS A 83 -2.81 12.42 -9.06
C LYS A 83 -2.59 11.40 -7.93
N VAL A 84 -3.42 10.35 -7.85
CA VAL A 84 -3.26 9.28 -6.84
C VAL A 84 -2.05 8.40 -7.17
N LEU A 85 -1.69 8.26 -8.45
CA LEU A 85 -0.46 7.56 -8.84
C LEU A 85 0.77 8.38 -8.47
N GLN A 86 0.76 9.68 -8.77
CA GLN A 86 1.82 10.61 -8.39
C GLN A 86 2.03 10.64 -6.87
N LEU A 87 0.95 10.68 -6.10
CA LEU A 87 0.97 10.60 -4.63
C LEU A 87 1.66 9.32 -4.14
N ASN A 88 1.24 8.16 -4.66
CA ASN A 88 1.82 6.88 -4.25
C ASN A 88 3.31 6.79 -4.57
N GLU A 89 3.73 7.37 -5.69
CA GLU A 89 5.12 7.36 -6.13
C GLU A 89 5.99 8.29 -5.27
N ALA A 90 5.55 9.53 -5.04
CA ALA A 90 6.21 10.47 -4.14
C ALA A 90 6.40 9.87 -2.74
N LEU A 91 5.35 9.24 -2.20
CA LEU A 91 5.42 8.60 -0.89
C LEU A 91 6.38 7.41 -0.86
N ARG A 92 6.44 6.61 -1.93
CA ARG A 92 7.38 5.49 -2.05
C ARG A 92 8.82 5.97 -2.06
N ILE A 93 9.13 7.02 -2.84
CA ILE A 93 10.46 7.64 -2.91
C ILE A 93 10.85 8.17 -1.53
N TRP A 94 9.95 8.91 -0.88
CA TRP A 94 10.19 9.45 0.46
C TRP A 94 10.47 8.35 1.49
N VAL A 95 9.72 7.24 1.47
CA VAL A 95 9.99 6.10 2.37
C VAL A 95 11.39 5.54 2.14
N GLY A 96 11.83 5.41 0.88
CA GLY A 96 13.19 4.97 0.56
C GLY A 96 14.26 5.91 1.14
N GLN A 97 14.10 7.21 0.94
CA GLN A 97 14.99 8.24 1.47
C GLN A 97 15.00 8.27 3.01
N ALA A 98 13.85 8.16 3.64
CA ALA A 98 13.73 8.12 5.09
C ALA A 98 14.44 6.88 5.67
N LEU A 99 14.31 5.72 5.02
CA LEU A 99 15.02 4.51 5.44
C LEU A 99 16.53 4.59 5.20
N SER A 100 17.00 5.17 4.08
CA SER A 100 18.44 5.37 3.84
C SER A 100 19.06 6.33 4.86
N SER A 101 18.30 7.35 5.25
CA SER A 101 18.69 8.31 6.31
C SER A 101 18.44 7.77 7.73
N ARG A 102 18.12 6.48 7.87
CA ARG A 102 17.88 5.79 9.16
C ARG A 102 16.78 6.44 10.02
N MET A 103 15.80 7.07 9.39
CA MET A 103 14.65 7.64 10.08
C MET A 103 13.65 6.55 10.50
N PHE A 104 13.00 6.77 11.64
CA PHE A 104 11.93 5.90 12.11
C PHE A 104 10.63 6.27 11.39
N ILE A 105 10.00 5.28 10.77
CA ILE A 105 8.73 5.46 10.05
C ILE A 105 7.65 4.70 10.81
N SER A 106 6.74 5.45 11.43
CA SER A 106 5.53 4.90 12.03
C SER A 106 4.35 5.04 11.07
N ASP A 107 3.26 4.34 11.38
CA ASP A 107 1.98 4.46 10.68
C ASP A 107 1.46 5.91 10.66
N ALA A 108 1.63 6.62 11.77
CA ALA A 108 1.22 8.02 11.91
C ALA A 108 2.05 8.92 11.00
N ILE A 109 3.39 8.80 11.03
CA ILE A 109 4.31 9.56 10.17
C ILE A 109 3.99 9.29 8.70
N LEU A 110 3.74 8.02 8.34
CA LEU A 110 3.45 7.64 6.97
C LEU A 110 2.12 8.25 6.47
N LYS A 111 1.10 8.32 7.34
CA LYS A 111 -0.17 9.00 7.03
C LYS A 111 0.01 10.50 6.89
N GLU A 112 0.72 11.12 7.82
CA GLU A 112 0.98 12.57 7.82
C GLU A 112 1.74 12.99 6.55
N LYS A 113 2.76 12.23 6.15
CA LYS A 113 3.47 12.49 4.89
C LYS A 113 2.61 12.25 3.66
N ALA A 114 1.71 11.27 3.70
CA ALA A 114 0.75 11.08 2.62
C ALA A 114 -0.23 12.26 2.49
N MET A 115 -0.69 12.82 3.61
CA MET A 115 -1.52 14.04 3.63
C MET A 115 -0.77 15.23 3.06
N PHE A 116 0.47 15.44 3.48
CA PHE A 116 1.34 16.50 2.96
C PHE A 116 1.49 16.44 1.43
N PHE A 117 1.79 15.27 0.87
CA PHE A 117 1.89 15.11 -0.58
C PHE A 117 0.54 15.26 -1.29
N ALA A 118 -0.56 14.82 -0.69
CA ALA A 118 -1.88 15.02 -1.28
C ALA A 118 -2.26 16.51 -1.37
N HIS A 119 -1.98 17.27 -0.32
CA HIS A 119 -2.18 18.72 -0.32
C HIS A 119 -1.33 19.38 -1.42
N GLY A 120 -0.04 19.02 -1.53
CA GLY A 120 0.85 19.54 -2.57
C GLY A 120 0.41 19.20 -4.01
N LEU A 121 -0.34 18.13 -4.21
CA LEU A 121 -0.90 17.72 -5.52
C LEU A 121 -2.31 18.29 -5.78
N GLY A 122 -2.84 19.11 -4.86
CA GLY A 122 -4.19 19.65 -4.92
C GLY A 122 -5.26 18.57 -4.89
N LEU A 123 -5.06 17.51 -4.10
CA LEU A 123 -6.09 16.52 -3.78
C LEU A 123 -6.85 17.01 -2.54
N SER A 124 -8.15 17.27 -2.67
CA SER A 124 -8.98 17.66 -1.53
C SER A 124 -9.14 16.49 -0.55
N GLU A 125 -9.34 16.80 0.74
CA GLU A 125 -9.56 15.79 1.79
C GLU A 125 -10.73 14.84 1.48
N ASN A 126 -11.74 15.34 0.76
CA ASN A 126 -12.90 14.56 0.32
C ASN A 126 -12.58 13.55 -0.78
N THR A 127 -11.44 13.70 -1.47
CA THR A 127 -11.04 12.83 -2.58
C THR A 127 -10.33 11.57 -2.09
N LEU A 128 -9.58 11.65 -0.98
CA LEU A 128 -8.73 10.54 -0.54
C LEU A 128 -8.62 10.48 0.99
N THR A 129 -9.21 9.44 1.57
CA THR A 129 -9.09 9.17 3.00
C THR A 129 -7.90 8.23 3.28
N PHE A 130 -6.95 8.69 4.09
CA PHE A 130 -5.80 7.90 4.58
C PHE A 130 -6.19 6.93 5.71
N SER A 131 -7.24 6.16 5.46
CA SER A 131 -7.76 5.13 6.36
C SER A 131 -6.73 4.04 6.64
N ASN A 132 -6.95 3.26 7.70
CA ASN A 132 -6.15 2.06 7.99
C ASN A 132 -6.15 1.07 6.81
N GLY A 133 -7.27 0.96 6.08
CA GLY A 133 -7.37 0.13 4.88
C GLY A 133 -6.49 0.61 3.73
N TRP A 134 -6.39 1.93 3.52
CA TRP A 134 -5.45 2.51 2.55
C TRP A 134 -4.01 2.23 2.95
N LEU A 135 -3.67 2.47 4.23
CA LEU A 135 -2.32 2.27 4.76
C LEU A 135 -1.87 0.81 4.60
N MET A 136 -2.73 -0.15 4.95
CA MET A 136 -2.46 -1.58 4.79
C MET A 136 -2.19 -1.95 3.34
N ARG A 137 -2.94 -1.39 2.38
CA ARG A 137 -2.73 -1.62 0.95
C ARG A 137 -1.42 -1.01 0.47
N PHE A 138 -1.09 0.21 0.90
CA PHE A 138 0.17 0.88 0.56
C PHE A 138 1.37 0.07 1.09
N LYS A 139 1.34 -0.33 2.36
CA LYS A 139 2.38 -1.16 2.97
C LYS A 139 2.56 -2.48 2.22
N LYS A 140 1.47 -3.20 1.97
CA LYS A 140 1.49 -4.47 1.24
C LYS A 140 2.09 -4.31 -0.16
N LYS A 141 1.71 -3.24 -0.89
CA LYS A 141 2.21 -2.96 -2.23
C LYS A 141 3.72 -2.68 -2.25
N ASN A 142 4.23 -2.00 -1.23
CA ASN A 142 5.62 -1.57 -1.16
C ASN A 142 6.51 -2.46 -0.27
N GLY A 143 6.02 -3.64 0.13
CA GLY A 143 6.76 -4.58 0.98
C GLY A 143 7.05 -4.09 2.40
N LEU A 144 6.38 -3.03 2.87
CA LEU A 144 6.63 -2.45 4.18
C LEU A 144 6.00 -3.30 5.28
N ARG A 145 6.82 -3.70 6.25
CA ARG A 145 6.37 -4.40 7.46
C ARG A 145 6.92 -3.71 8.69
N ARG A 146 6.24 -3.85 9.82
CA ARG A 146 6.77 -3.43 11.11
C ARG A 146 7.96 -4.36 11.43
N ARG A 147 9.13 -3.76 11.62
CA ARG A 147 10.37 -4.48 11.93
C ARG A 147 10.93 -3.94 13.24
N LYS A 148 11.29 -4.86 14.12
CA LYS A 148 12.04 -4.53 15.33
C LYS A 148 13.47 -4.21 14.94
N LEU A 149 13.98 -3.11 15.47
CA LEU A 149 15.35 -2.70 15.26
C LEU A 149 16.24 -3.53 16.17
N HIS A 150 17.13 -4.29 15.55
CA HIS A 150 18.13 -5.06 16.28
C HIS A 150 19.26 -4.13 16.70
N GLY A 151 19.81 -4.35 17.90
CA GLY A 151 20.95 -3.59 18.44
C GLY A 151 22.25 -3.85 17.66
N GLU A 152 23.38 -3.39 18.21
CA GLU A 152 24.72 -3.44 17.61
C GLU A 152 25.29 -4.85 17.38
N SER A 153 24.49 -5.91 17.56
CA SER A 153 24.89 -7.29 17.26
C SER A 153 25.40 -7.46 15.82
N ALA A 154 24.94 -6.62 14.89
CA ALA A 154 25.37 -6.60 13.50
C ALA A 154 26.71 -5.87 13.25
N SER A 155 27.22 -5.10 14.21
CA SER A 155 28.48 -4.36 14.11
C SER A 155 29.67 -5.11 14.72
N ALA A 156 29.43 -6.27 15.34
CA ALA A 156 30.49 -7.06 15.95
C ALA A 156 31.41 -7.65 14.86
N PRO A 157 32.75 -7.51 14.98
CA PRO A 157 33.69 -8.07 14.01
C PRO A 157 33.69 -9.61 14.11
N LEU A 158 32.89 -10.27 13.28
CA LEU A 158 32.71 -11.72 13.30
C LEU A 158 34.03 -12.49 13.09
N GLU A 159 34.97 -11.88 12.38
CA GLU A 159 36.29 -12.48 12.07
C GLU A 159 37.18 -12.63 13.31
N THR A 160 37.14 -11.67 14.25
CA THR A 160 37.95 -11.71 15.49
C THR A 160 37.21 -12.32 16.67
N LEU A 161 35.89 -12.55 16.57
CA LEU A 161 35.07 -13.09 17.65
C LEU A 161 35.59 -14.42 18.22
N SER A 162 36.08 -15.31 17.35
CA SER A 162 36.59 -16.62 17.78
C SER A 162 37.82 -16.49 18.66
N GLN A 163 38.75 -15.61 18.28
CA GLN A 163 39.98 -15.34 19.01
C GLN A 163 39.70 -14.64 20.35
N GLU A 164 38.81 -13.65 20.34
CA GLU A 164 38.41 -12.94 21.56
C GLU A 164 37.65 -13.85 22.54
N ARG A 165 36.81 -14.77 22.04
CA ARG A 165 36.17 -15.80 22.88
C ARG A 165 37.19 -16.72 23.54
N GLU A 166 38.21 -17.14 22.81
CA GLU A 166 39.26 -18.01 23.35
C GLU A 166 40.13 -17.28 24.38
N ARG A 167 40.48 -16.02 24.10
CA ARG A 167 41.14 -15.13 25.06
C ARG A 167 40.34 -14.97 26.34
N LEU A 168 39.04 -14.68 26.23
CA LEU A 168 38.15 -14.50 27.37
C LEU A 168 38.05 -15.79 28.21
N ARG A 169 37.86 -16.95 27.57
CA ARG A 169 37.86 -18.26 28.26
C ARG A 169 39.16 -18.51 29.01
N ARG A 170 40.31 -18.13 28.45
CA ARG A 170 41.62 -18.29 29.10
C ARG A 170 41.74 -17.44 30.37
N ILE A 171 41.21 -16.22 30.34
CA ILE A 171 41.17 -15.33 31.50
C ILE A 171 40.22 -15.89 32.56
N LEU A 172 39.00 -16.29 32.17
CA LEU A 172 37.98 -16.80 33.09
C LEU A 172 38.38 -18.12 33.78
N ARG A 173 39.19 -18.97 33.15
CA ARG A 173 39.74 -20.20 33.78
C ARG A 173 40.53 -19.95 35.06
N ARG A 174 41.00 -18.72 35.30
CA ARG A 174 41.75 -18.35 36.51
C ARG A 174 40.86 -18.08 37.73
N TYR A 175 39.55 -18.03 37.53
CA TYR A 175 38.55 -17.70 38.55
C TYR A 175 37.59 -18.88 38.75
N ASN A 176 37.05 -19.02 39.95
CA ASN A 176 35.99 -19.98 40.20
C ASN A 176 34.72 -19.53 39.44
N PRO A 177 33.94 -20.44 38.83
CA PRO A 177 32.67 -20.08 38.20
C PRO A 177 31.72 -19.26 39.09
N ASN A 178 31.76 -19.45 40.41
CA ASN A 178 30.94 -18.71 41.37
C ASN A 178 31.36 -17.24 41.54
N ASP A 179 32.56 -16.88 41.10
CA ASP A 179 33.13 -15.52 41.16
C ASP A 179 33.06 -14.79 39.80
N ILE A 180 32.40 -15.39 38.80
CA ILE A 180 32.23 -14.80 37.48
C ILE A 180 30.86 -14.15 37.40
N TYR A 181 30.83 -12.83 37.51
CA TYR A 181 29.61 -12.03 37.40
C TYR A 181 29.51 -11.38 36.03
N ASN A 182 28.31 -11.40 35.45
CA ASN A 182 27.98 -10.58 34.29
C ASN A 182 27.35 -9.28 34.78
N ALA A 183 28.04 -8.16 34.59
CA ALA A 183 27.51 -6.83 34.86
C ALA A 183 27.37 -6.09 33.54
N ASP A 184 26.19 -5.53 33.29
CA ASP A 184 25.92 -4.67 32.14
C ASP A 184 25.22 -3.40 32.62
N GLU A 185 25.52 -2.28 31.98
CA GLU A 185 24.94 -0.99 32.32
C GLU A 185 23.46 -0.95 31.95
N THR A 186 22.58 -0.91 32.94
CA THR A 186 21.16 -0.63 32.70
C THR A 186 20.94 0.88 32.68
N GLY A 187 20.97 1.48 31.49
CA GLY A 187 20.62 2.89 31.31
C GLY A 187 19.12 3.15 31.48
N LEU A 188 18.73 4.12 32.32
CA LEU A 188 17.37 4.64 32.34
C LEU A 188 17.19 5.61 31.16
N PHE A 189 16.52 5.16 30.10
CA PHE A 189 16.35 5.97 28.91
C PHE A 189 15.04 6.77 28.95
N PHE A 190 15.09 7.99 29.50
CA PHE A 190 14.02 8.97 29.31
C PHE A 190 14.02 9.44 27.84
N ARG A 191 12.87 9.32 27.15
CA ARG A 191 12.69 9.64 25.71
C ARG A 191 13.46 8.73 24.73
N MET A 192 13.53 7.43 24.99
CA MET A 192 14.06 6.48 24.01
C MET A 192 13.27 6.54 22.69
N SER A 193 13.98 6.59 21.56
CA SER A 193 13.34 6.49 20.25
C SER A 193 12.69 5.10 20.07
N PRO A 194 11.60 4.98 19.27
CA PRO A 194 10.90 3.72 19.07
C PRO A 194 11.84 2.57 18.72
N ASN A 195 11.52 1.35 19.14
CA ASN A 195 12.30 0.15 18.83
C ASN A 195 11.83 -0.54 17.54
N GLU A 196 10.88 0.05 16.82
CA GLU A 196 10.27 -0.50 15.62
C GLU A 196 10.14 0.56 14.53
N THR A 197 10.29 0.13 13.27
CA THR A 197 10.09 0.99 12.10
C THR A 197 9.43 0.21 10.96
N LEU A 198 8.78 0.90 10.03
CA LEU A 198 8.27 0.30 8.79
C LEU A 198 9.39 0.18 7.77
N ALA A 199 9.78 -1.04 7.41
CA ALA A 199 10.87 -1.29 6.47
C ALA A 199 10.61 -2.51 5.56
N GLN A 200 11.35 -2.58 4.47
CA GLN A 200 11.32 -3.69 3.50
C GLN A 200 12.18 -4.88 3.98
N GLY A 201 13.32 -4.58 4.61
CA GLY A 201 14.29 -5.56 5.12
C GLY A 201 14.62 -5.38 6.60
N PRO A 202 15.60 -6.13 7.12
CA PRO A 202 16.18 -5.92 8.45
C PRO A 202 16.75 -4.51 8.56
N VAL A 203 16.59 -3.88 9.73
CA VAL A 203 17.11 -2.54 9.99
C VAL A 203 17.85 -2.55 11.33
N SER A 204 19.07 -2.02 11.32
CA SER A 204 19.92 -1.92 12.51
C SER A 204 19.62 -0.64 13.29
N ARG A 205 19.61 -0.74 14.61
CA ARG A 205 19.53 0.42 15.51
C ARG A 205 20.86 1.18 15.48
N THR A 206 20.80 2.50 15.48
CA THR A 206 22.00 3.35 15.70
C THR A 206 21.83 4.07 17.03
N LYS A 207 22.89 4.13 17.84
CA LYS A 207 22.88 4.90 19.10
C LYS A 207 22.78 6.39 18.74
N LYS A 208 21.81 7.11 19.31
CA LYS A 208 21.88 8.57 19.36
C LYS A 208 22.89 8.89 20.44
N VAL A 209 24.04 9.44 20.05
CA VAL A 209 24.97 10.05 21.01
C VAL A 209 24.30 11.36 21.41
N TYR A 210 23.94 11.48 22.68
CA TYR A 210 23.55 12.75 23.29
C TYR A 210 24.79 13.38 23.91
#